data_AF-A0A161MQE2-F1
#
_entry.id   AF-A0A161MQE2-F1
#
_cell.length_a   1.000
_cell.length_b   1.000
_cell.length_c   1.000
_cell.angle_alpha   90.00
_cell.angle_beta   90.00
_cell.angle_gamma   90.00
#
_symmetry.space_group_name_H-M   'P 1'
#
loop_
_entity.id
_entity.type
_entity.pdbx_description
1 polymer ?
#
loop_
_entity_poly.entity_id
_entity_poly.type
_entity_poly.pdbx_seq_one_letter_code
_entity_poly.pdbx_strand_id
1 'polypeptide(L)'
;PSQKKLTRSTYLQSIKTGDSKWLDLMYKFFLTQLIPLMICACGEEINSQVEKLHESSYRGSWYEEQPAARKELLILMTATTRPLTFNYRGIITFNLMCFSTVMQGFYSYITMLI
;
A
#
# COMPACT_ATOMS: atom_id res chain seq x y z
N PRO A 1 3.49 -19.38 54.06
CA PRO A 1 3.89 -20.34 52.98
C PRO A 1 3.04 -20.22 51.69
N SER A 2 1.72 -20.04 51.80
CA SER A 2 0.78 -20.04 50.65
C SER A 2 0.80 -18.75 49.81
N GLN A 3 1.03 -17.59 50.43
CA GLN A 3 1.04 -16.27 49.77
C GLN A 3 2.21 -16.08 48.78
N LYS A 4 3.40 -16.64 49.09
CA LYS A 4 4.59 -16.58 48.21
C LYS A 4 4.46 -17.45 46.95
N LYS A 5 3.63 -18.50 46.97
CA LYS A 5 3.36 -19.35 45.79
C LYS A 5 2.38 -18.67 44.84
N LEU A 6 1.36 -18.00 45.37
CA LEU A 6 0.36 -17.27 44.59
C LEU A 6 0.98 -16.09 43.84
N THR A 7 1.83 -15.29 44.50
CA THR A 7 2.55 -14.16 43.87
C THR A 7 3.53 -14.61 42.79
N ARG A 8 4.16 -15.78 42.95
CA ARG A 8 5.07 -16.33 41.95
C ARG A 8 4.33 -16.81 40.69
N SER A 9 3.12 -17.37 40.82
CA SER A 9 2.34 -17.79 39.65
C SER A 9 1.76 -16.62 38.87
N THR A 10 1.37 -15.52 39.54
CA THR A 10 0.94 -14.29 38.86
C THR A 10 2.10 -13.61 38.12
N TYR A 11 3.30 -13.53 38.72
CA TYR A 11 4.48 -12.99 38.05
C TYR A 11 4.86 -13.80 36.80
N LEU A 12 4.81 -15.12 36.88
CA LEU A 12 5.08 -16.00 35.73
C LEU A 12 4.01 -15.87 34.64
N GLN A 13 2.74 -15.68 35.00
CA GLN A 13 1.68 -15.34 34.03
C GLN A 13 1.95 -13.99 33.35
N SER A 14 2.33 -12.94 34.09
CA SER A 14 2.64 -11.63 33.52
C SER A 14 3.80 -11.65 32.53
N ILE A 15 4.84 -12.46 32.77
CA ILE A 15 5.98 -12.63 31.87
C ILE A 15 5.55 -13.41 30.61
N LYS A 16 4.77 -14.48 30.76
CA LYS A 16 4.26 -15.29 29.64
C LYS A 16 3.25 -14.53 28.78
N THR A 17 2.43 -13.68 29.41
CA THR A 17 1.47 -12.79 28.75
C THR A 17 2.16 -11.57 28.12
N GLY A 18 3.27 -11.09 28.68
CA GLY A 18 4.10 -10.04 28.08
C GLY A 18 4.72 -10.49 26.77
N ASP A 19 5.33 -11.67 26.75
CA ASP A 19 6.03 -12.20 25.56
C ASP A 19 5.08 -12.41 24.36
N SER A 20 3.90 -13.00 24.61
CA SER A 20 2.87 -13.19 23.57
C SER A 20 2.35 -11.87 23.01
N LYS A 21 2.20 -10.83 23.83
CA LYS A 21 1.67 -9.52 23.39
C LYS A 21 2.66 -8.75 22.53
N TRP A 22 3.96 -8.83 22.82
CA TRP A 22 4.97 -8.19 22.00
C TRP A 22 5.06 -8.83 20.62
N LEU A 23 5.01 -10.16 20.52
CA LEU A 23 4.90 -10.84 19.23
C LEU A 23 3.64 -10.43 18.47
N ASP A 24 2.50 -10.33 19.18
CA ASP A 24 1.23 -9.86 18.63
C ASP A 24 1.32 -8.44 18.05
N LEU A 25 1.99 -7.54 18.77
CA LEU A 25 2.19 -6.15 18.36
C LEU A 25 3.17 -6.03 17.20
N MET A 26 4.26 -6.80 17.21
CA MET A 26 5.25 -6.79 16.15
C MET A 26 4.66 -7.29 14.83
N TYR A 27 3.91 -8.40 14.83
CA TYR A 27 3.28 -8.88 13.60
C TYR A 27 2.23 -7.89 13.08
N LYS A 28 1.45 -7.24 13.97
CA LYS A 28 0.49 -6.21 13.57
C LYS A 28 1.17 -5.01 12.93
N PHE A 29 2.31 -4.58 13.46
CA PHE A 29 3.08 -3.48 12.87
C PHE A 29 3.58 -3.84 11.46
N PHE A 30 4.16 -5.04 11.30
CA PHE A 30 4.60 -5.53 9.99
C PHE A 30 3.45 -5.62 8.99
N LEU A 31 2.31 -6.19 9.38
CA LEU A 31 1.13 -6.26 8.50
C LEU A 31 0.62 -4.87 8.12
N THR A 32 0.56 -3.95 9.08
CA THR A 32 0.08 -2.58 8.85
C THR A 32 0.97 -1.83 7.84
N GLN A 33 2.28 -2.10 7.82
CA GLN A 33 3.19 -1.52 6.84
C GLN A 33 3.19 -2.26 5.49
N LEU A 34 3.01 -3.58 5.50
CA LEU A 34 3.03 -4.39 4.29
C LEU A 34 1.80 -4.14 3.39
N ILE A 35 0.63 -3.93 3.98
CA ILE A 35 -0.62 -3.67 3.23
C ILE A 35 -0.50 -2.44 2.31
N PRO A 36 -0.15 -1.23 2.80
CA PRO A 36 -0.02 -0.05 1.95
C PRO A 36 1.13 -0.18 0.94
N LEU A 37 2.22 -0.88 1.29
CA LEU A 37 3.31 -1.20 0.35
C LEU A 37 2.80 -2.00 -0.84
N MET A 38 2.05 -3.09 -0.60
CA MET A 38 1.49 -3.92 -1.65
C MET A 38 0.51 -3.13 -2.54
N ILE A 39 -0.35 -2.31 -1.94
CA ILE A 39 -1.31 -1.48 -2.68
C ILE A 39 -0.57 -0.46 -3.57
N CYS A 40 0.45 0.23 -3.05
CA CYS A 40 1.25 1.18 -3.82
C CYS A 40 2.01 0.49 -4.96
N ALA A 41 2.62 -0.67 -4.71
CA ALA A 41 3.35 -1.43 -5.73
C ALA A 41 2.42 -1.91 -6.86
N CYS A 42 1.26 -2.45 -6.51
CA CYS A 42 0.26 -2.84 -7.52
C CYS A 42 -0.26 -1.63 -8.30
N GLY A 43 -0.48 -0.49 -7.63
CA GLY A 43 -0.93 0.75 -8.28
C GLY A 43 0.06 1.25 -9.33
N GLU A 44 1.36 1.20 -9.04
CA GLU A 44 2.43 1.61 -9.97
C GLU A 44 2.51 0.69 -11.19
N GLU A 45 2.46 -0.63 -11.00
CA GLU A 45 2.46 -1.61 -12.09
C GLU A 45 1.24 -1.47 -13.01
N ILE A 46 0.06 -1.28 -12.43
CA ILE A 46 -1.18 -1.04 -13.20
C ILE A 46 -1.03 0.24 -14.02
N ASN A 47 -0.52 1.32 -13.44
CA ASN A 47 -0.35 2.58 -14.12
C ASN A 47 0.66 2.47 -15.29
N SER A 48 1.77 1.75 -15.08
CA SER A 48 2.77 1.49 -16.14
C SER A 48 2.17 0.69 -17.31
N GLN A 49 1.39 -0.35 -17.02
CA GLN A 49 0.75 -1.16 -18.06
C GLN A 49 -0.29 -0.36 -18.84
N VAL A 50 -1.04 0.51 -18.16
CA VAL A 50 -2.05 1.35 -18.80
C VAL A 50 -1.43 2.42 -19.70
N GLU A 51 -0.29 2.99 -19.31
CA GLU A 51 0.46 3.93 -20.16
C GLU A 51 1.00 3.24 -21.42
N LYS A 52 1.56 2.04 -21.29
CA LYS A 52 1.98 1.21 -22.44
C LYS A 52 0.81 0.83 -23.34
N LEU A 53 -0.34 0.49 -22.75
CA LEU A 53 -1.57 0.20 -23.50
C LEU A 53 -2.07 1.44 -24.25
N HIS A 54 -2.02 2.62 -23.63
CA HIS A 54 -2.37 3.89 -24.25
C HIS A 54 -1.47 4.19 -25.46
N GLU A 55 -0.16 4.07 -25.28
CA GLU A 55 0.83 4.34 -26.33
C GLU A 55 0.68 3.37 -27.52
N SER A 56 0.56 2.07 -27.25
CA SER A 56 0.37 1.06 -28.29
C SER A 56 -0.95 1.24 -29.03
N SER A 57 -2.04 1.55 -28.31
CA SER A 57 -3.33 1.85 -28.92
C SER A 57 -3.24 3.10 -29.81
N TYR A 58 -2.56 4.15 -29.34
CA TYR A 58 -2.43 5.43 -30.06
C TYR A 58 -1.63 5.27 -31.36
N ARG A 59 -0.59 4.42 -31.35
CA ARG A 59 0.24 4.10 -32.52
C ARG A 59 -0.43 3.14 -33.51
N GLY A 60 -1.53 2.48 -33.14
CA GLY A 60 -2.27 1.57 -34.01
C GLY A 60 -3.11 2.31 -35.06
N SER A 61 -3.43 1.64 -36.17
CA SER A 61 -4.30 2.16 -37.24
C SER A 61 -5.79 2.20 -36.83
N TRP A 62 -6.12 2.77 -35.67
CA TRP A 62 -7.48 2.88 -35.15
C TRP A 62 -8.44 3.65 -36.08
N TYR A 63 -7.88 4.40 -37.04
CA TYR A 63 -8.63 5.13 -38.05
C TYR A 63 -9.25 4.24 -39.13
N GLU A 64 -8.68 3.05 -39.37
CA GLU A 64 -9.10 2.08 -40.39
C GLU A 64 -10.03 0.98 -39.83
N GLU A 65 -10.20 0.95 -38.52
CA GLU A 65 -11.03 -0.02 -37.79
C GLU A 65 -12.53 0.25 -37.91
N GLN A 66 -13.34 -0.76 -37.60
CA GLN A 66 -14.81 -0.64 -37.65
C GLN A 66 -15.31 0.48 -36.74
N PRO A 67 -16.36 1.23 -37.14
CA PRO A 67 -16.86 2.38 -36.38
C PRO A 67 -17.30 2.02 -34.94
N ALA A 68 -17.71 0.78 -34.68
CA ALA A 68 -17.99 0.28 -33.33
C ALA A 68 -16.70 0.13 -32.49
N ALA A 69 -15.69 -0.54 -33.01
CA ALA A 69 -14.40 -0.74 -32.33
C ALA A 69 -13.65 0.58 -32.11
N ARG A 70 -13.75 1.51 -33.06
CA ARG A 70 -13.16 2.86 -33.00
C ARG A 70 -13.67 3.68 -31.83
N LYS A 71 -14.98 3.60 -31.55
CA LYS A 71 -15.61 4.33 -30.44
C LYS A 71 -15.10 3.81 -29.09
N GLU A 72 -15.02 2.49 -28.93
CA GLU A 72 -14.48 1.86 -27.73
C GLU A 72 -12.99 2.20 -27.53
N LEU A 73 -12.19 2.19 -28.60
CA LEU A 73 -10.77 2.59 -28.58
C LEU A 73 -10.58 4.05 -28.17
N LEU A 74 -11.40 4.97 -28.68
CA LEU A 74 -11.36 6.38 -28.31
C LEU A 74 -11.75 6.61 -26.84
N ILE A 75 -12.76 5.89 -26.35
CA ILE A 75 -13.16 5.92 -24.94
C ILE A 75 -12.01 5.39 -24.06
N LEU A 76 -11.39 4.27 -24.44
CA LEU A 76 -10.26 3.68 -23.74
C LEU A 76 -9.04 4.63 -23.73
N MET A 77 -8.68 5.23 -24.88
CA MET A 77 -7.60 6.21 -24.96
C MET A 77 -7.87 7.40 -24.04
N THR A 78 -9.07 7.97 -24.10
CA THR A 78 -9.46 9.13 -23.28
C THR A 78 -9.47 8.79 -21.78
N ALA A 79 -9.91 7.58 -21.42
CA ALA A 79 -9.92 7.10 -20.05
C ALA A 79 -8.50 6.85 -19.52
N THR A 80 -7.58 6.39 -20.37
CA THR A 80 -6.19 6.08 -20.01
C THR A 80 -5.25 7.29 -20.07
N THR A 81 -5.63 8.38 -20.76
CA THR A 81 -4.92 9.68 -20.68
C THR A 81 -4.90 10.25 -19.27
N ARG A 82 -5.89 9.91 -18.44
CA ARG A 82 -5.82 10.18 -17.00
C ARG A 82 -4.97 9.08 -16.38
N PRO A 83 -3.79 9.38 -15.84
CA PRO A 83 -3.05 8.37 -15.11
C PRO A 83 -3.98 7.85 -14.02
N LEU A 84 -4.05 6.53 -13.85
CA LEU A 84 -4.76 5.86 -12.77
C LEU A 84 -4.01 6.11 -11.46
N THR A 85 -3.81 7.39 -11.17
CA THR A 85 -3.46 7.93 -9.89
C THR A 85 -4.65 7.61 -9.01
N PHE A 86 -4.56 6.44 -8.38
CA PHE A 86 -5.46 6.07 -7.31
C PHE A 86 -5.32 7.19 -6.27
N ASN A 87 -6.26 8.12 -6.29
CA ASN A 87 -6.29 9.30 -5.44
C ASN A 87 -7.34 8.99 -4.39
N TYR A 88 -6.91 8.71 -3.15
CA TYR A 88 -7.88 8.69 -2.07
C TYR A 88 -8.27 10.12 -1.75
N ARG A 89 -9.49 10.51 -2.13
CA ARG A 89 -10.13 11.79 -1.76
C ARG A 89 -9.35 13.05 -2.18
N GLY A 90 -8.46 12.93 -3.17
CA GLY A 90 -7.64 14.04 -3.69
C GLY A 90 -6.51 14.50 -2.76
N ILE A 91 -6.21 13.74 -1.71
CA ILE A 91 -5.22 14.13 -0.67
C ILE A 91 -3.95 13.25 -0.78
N ILE A 92 -4.09 12.00 -1.22
CA ILE A 92 -2.97 11.05 -1.25
C ILE A 92 -3.00 10.29 -2.57
N THR A 93 -2.00 10.54 -3.40
CA THR A 93 -1.69 9.71 -4.56
C THR A 93 -0.96 8.46 -4.06
N PHE A 94 -1.51 7.28 -4.31
CA PHE A 94 -0.81 6.04 -4.01
C PHE A 94 0.38 5.89 -4.96
N ASN A 95 1.55 6.34 -4.50
CA ASN A 95 2.83 6.27 -5.19
C ASN A 95 3.87 5.77 -4.18
N LEU A 96 4.75 4.85 -4.61
CA LEU A 96 5.86 4.36 -3.78
C LEU A 96 6.73 5.49 -3.22
N MET A 97 6.92 6.56 -3.99
CA MET A 97 7.66 7.75 -3.57
C MET A 97 7.00 8.41 -2.35
N CYS A 98 5.68 8.57 -2.37
CA CYS A 98 4.93 9.17 -1.25
C CYS A 98 5.02 8.28 0.00
N PHE A 99 4.89 6.96 -0.16
CA PHE A 99 5.08 6.00 0.93
C PHE A 99 6.49 6.11 1.54
N SER A 100 7.53 6.20 0.70
CA SER A 100 8.91 6.37 1.14
C SER A 100 9.13 7.66 1.94
N THR A 101 8.56 8.78 1.48
CA THR A 101 8.61 10.05 2.22
C THR A 101 7.92 9.96 3.58
N VAL A 102 6.76 9.28 3.65
CA VAL A 102 6.05 9.04 4.91
C VAL A 102 6.89 8.17 5.86
N MET A 103 7.49 7.09 5.36
CA MET A 103 8.41 6.25 6.14
C MET A 103 9.60 7.06 6.67
N GLN A 104 10.23 7.87 5.82
CA GLN A 104 11.33 8.75 6.21
C GLN A 104 10.92 9.72 7.33
N GLY A 105 9.70 10.26 7.26
CA GLY A 105 9.12 11.08 8.32
C GLY A 105 9.00 10.34 9.65
N PHE A 106 8.50 9.09 9.64
CA PHE A 106 8.43 8.25 10.84
C PHE A 106 9.82 7.98 11.45
N TYR A 107 10.82 7.62 10.62
CA TYR A 107 12.19 7.40 11.10
C TYR A 107 12.77 8.66 11.74
N SER A 108 12.60 9.82 11.10
CA SER A 108 13.04 11.11 11.64
C SER A 108 12.38 11.41 12.99
N TYR A 109 11.06 11.23 13.09
CA TYR A 109 10.31 11.46 14.32
C TYR A 109 10.77 10.54 15.46
N ILE A 110 10.92 9.25 15.19
CA ILE A 110 11.43 8.28 16.18
C ILE A 110 12.84 8.67 16.64
N THR A 111 13.69 9.12 15.72
CA THR A 111 15.08 9.51 16.03
C THR A 111 15.15 10.80 16.84
N MET A 112 14.22 11.73 16.66
CA MET A 112 14.13 12.93 17.51
C MET A 112 13.57 12.65 18.90
N LEU A 113 12.72 11.62 19.03
CA LEU A 113 12.10 11.22 20.30
C LEU A 113 13.06 10.41 21.18
N ILE A 114 13.94 9.64 20.54
CA ILE A 114 15.03 8.87 21.17
C ILE A 114 16.16 9.78 21.62
#